data_AF-A0AAP0S6C8-F1
#
_entry.id   AF-A0AAP0S6C8-F1
#
_cell.length_a   1.000
_cell.length_b   1.000
_cell.length_c   1.000
_cell.angle_alpha   90.00
_cell.angle_beta   90.00
_cell.angle_gamma   90.00
#
_symmetry.space_group_name_H-M   'P 1'
#
loop_
_entity.id
_entity.type
_entity.pdbx_description
1 polymer ?
#
loop_
_entity_poly.entity_id
_entity_poly.type
_entity_poly.pdbx_seq_one_letter_code
_entity_poly.pdbx_strand_id
1 'polypeptide(L)'
;MQTHPLPQRVRKRARLGYKLPHHTTEMDEIMGLEGVGDLELHIILSKLGPKITAVISCVSKKFRDSASDDSLWFKFCSDDLDLSVPVDPYGNPAPSFKATYELWQEAFGMYPWPLVKRVKRCWDRIKNWLTTNFPEAEATLQKGASEAEIKELESSLKVKLPLPTRILYRFHDGQELDHEDFSESVPGCSLGLIGGYSFYNHIVNVYVLPLRQVILQTKKINHRLGFSSRSKNIVVAASSTFSEKLFFLNCTNGQLYVGTRNLATDGKMMPCVPNALISSVHDFNGGQQQDAMLLWLEEHGRRLQDGIIRLQEEGTIRSINLFPEKLPLCSIAVTNGVQVRASAVFVPEFSDLQAEYDKYLFCYSIRMCLLPKGGIINGMSFSSCQLNWRHWIIRANDVIVSDVNGEAVIGKFPLLHPGQKEFVYESCTPIESSRGSIEGAFTFVPGSLAHPKGGPFQVEVARFPLQLPDYIF
;
A
#
# COMPACT_ATOMS: atom_id res chain seq x y z
N MET A 1 -63.47 13.46 58.63
CA MET A 1 -63.05 14.21 59.82
C MET A 1 -61.71 13.64 60.29
N GLN A 2 -60.65 14.47 60.23
CA GLN A 2 -59.39 14.42 60.99
C GLN A 2 -58.57 13.11 60.90
N THR A 3 -57.57 12.92 60.02
CA THR A 3 -56.23 13.54 59.94
C THR A 3 -55.54 13.84 61.28
N HIS A 4 -54.61 12.96 61.69
CA HIS A 4 -53.60 13.21 62.73
C HIS A 4 -52.17 13.13 62.15
N PRO A 5 -51.28 14.11 62.44
CA PRO A 5 -49.95 14.21 61.84
C PRO A 5 -48.80 13.71 62.74
N LEU A 6 -47.68 13.40 62.08
CA LEU A 6 -46.36 13.03 62.64
C LEU A 6 -45.72 14.16 63.46
N PRO A 7 -44.94 13.85 64.53
CA PRO A 7 -44.26 14.86 65.32
C PRO A 7 -42.89 15.27 64.74
N GLN A 8 -42.70 16.59 64.67
CA GLN A 8 -41.47 17.30 64.35
C GLN A 8 -40.40 17.12 65.45
N ARG A 9 -39.14 16.87 65.07
CA ARG A 9 -37.98 17.00 65.97
C ARG A 9 -37.25 18.32 65.73
N VAL A 10 -37.15 19.07 66.83
CA VAL A 10 -36.56 20.40 66.99
C VAL A 10 -35.03 20.34 66.90
N ARG A 11 -34.45 21.25 66.12
CA ARG A 11 -33.00 21.55 66.09
C ARG A 11 -32.59 22.26 67.39
N LYS A 12 -31.67 21.68 68.17
CA LYS A 12 -30.87 22.40 69.17
C LYS A 12 -29.44 22.52 68.68
N ARG A 13 -28.98 23.77 68.52
CA ARG A 13 -27.58 24.15 68.35
C ARG A 13 -26.82 23.93 69.65
N ALA A 14 -25.74 23.16 69.63
CA ALA A 14 -24.68 23.21 70.63
C ALA A 14 -23.39 23.66 69.94
N ARG A 15 -22.88 24.82 70.34
CA ARG A 15 -21.52 25.27 70.02
C ARG A 15 -20.57 24.54 70.96
N LEU A 16 -19.66 23.75 70.41
CA LEU A 16 -18.38 23.43 71.04
C LEU A 16 -17.31 23.78 70.04
N GLY A 17 -16.48 24.76 70.41
CA GLY A 17 -15.39 25.25 69.60
C GLY A 17 -14.28 24.20 69.54
N TYR A 18 -13.93 23.82 68.32
CA TYR A 18 -12.58 23.42 67.96
C TYR A 18 -12.21 24.23 66.72
N LYS A 19 -11.20 25.09 66.87
CA LYS A 19 -10.56 25.81 65.76
C LYS A 19 -10.04 24.74 64.78
N LEU A 20 -10.56 24.74 63.55
CA LEU A 20 -9.90 24.08 62.43
C LEU A 20 -8.55 24.78 62.20
N PRO A 21 -7.42 24.07 62.10
CA PRO A 21 -6.19 24.70 61.69
C PRO A 21 -6.34 25.15 60.23
N HIS A 22 -6.00 26.41 59.98
CA HIS A 22 -5.73 26.91 58.64
C HIS A 22 -4.51 26.16 58.09
N HIS A 23 -4.72 25.02 57.44
CA HIS A 23 -3.73 24.37 56.58
C HIS A 23 -4.30 24.34 55.16
N THR A 24 -4.33 25.51 54.52
CA THR A 24 -4.49 25.65 53.06
C THR A 24 -3.37 26.52 52.49
N THR A 25 -2.21 26.57 53.17
CA THR A 25 -1.07 27.41 52.74
C THR A 25 0.29 26.74 52.94
N GLU A 26 0.32 25.44 53.30
CA GLU A 26 1.58 24.70 53.53
C GLU A 26 1.74 23.46 52.64
N MET A 27 0.81 23.19 51.71
CA MET A 27 1.00 22.18 50.65
C MET A 27 1.31 22.78 49.27
N ASP A 28 1.23 24.10 49.12
CA ASP A 28 1.69 24.80 47.90
C ASP A 28 3.21 24.97 47.89
N GLU A 29 3.88 24.94 49.06
CA GLU A 29 5.35 25.03 49.16
C GLU A 29 6.09 23.70 48.93
N ILE A 30 5.38 22.56 48.81
CA ILE A 30 6.03 21.24 48.71
C ILE A 30 6.40 20.86 47.27
N MET A 31 5.99 21.64 46.27
CA MET A 31 6.53 21.51 44.91
C MET A 31 6.82 22.88 44.33
N GLY A 32 8.10 23.29 44.36
CA GLY A 32 8.63 24.53 43.76
C GLY A 32 8.48 24.65 42.24
N LEU A 33 7.45 24.04 41.64
CA LEU A 33 7.11 24.18 40.22
C LEU A 33 6.52 25.56 39.88
N GLU A 34 6.00 26.32 40.85
CA GLU A 34 5.60 27.71 40.63
C GLU A 34 6.79 28.65 40.37
N GLY A 35 8.01 28.26 40.77
CA GLY A 35 9.26 28.97 40.49
C GLY A 35 9.94 28.60 39.17
N VAL A 36 9.44 27.58 38.46
CA VAL A 36 10.00 27.15 37.16
C VAL A 36 9.61 28.16 36.08
N GLY A 37 10.58 28.67 35.33
CA GLY A 37 10.30 29.64 34.26
C GLY A 37 9.44 29.05 33.14
N ASP A 38 8.80 29.91 32.35
CA ASP A 38 7.89 29.49 31.28
C ASP A 38 8.60 28.66 30.20
N LEU A 39 9.88 28.96 29.95
CA LEU A 39 10.71 28.22 29.00
C LEU A 39 11.01 26.80 29.50
N GLU A 40 11.36 26.65 30.77
CA GLU A 40 11.60 25.35 31.40
C GLU A 40 10.32 24.51 31.45
N LEU A 41 9.18 25.14 31.75
CA LEU A 41 7.86 24.49 31.68
C LEU A 41 7.55 24.03 30.25
N HIS A 42 7.78 24.87 29.25
CA HIS A 42 7.58 24.49 27.84
C HIS A 42 8.44 23.28 27.46
N ILE A 43 9.72 23.26 27.85
CA ILE A 43 10.63 22.14 27.59
C ILE A 43 10.10 20.86 28.25
N ILE A 44 9.71 20.93 29.52
CA ILE A 44 9.17 19.78 30.28
C ILE A 44 7.91 19.24 29.60
N LEU A 45 6.92 20.11 29.34
CA LEU A 45 5.66 19.71 28.72
C LEU A 45 5.89 19.07 27.34
N SER A 46 6.83 19.59 26.56
CA SER A 46 7.19 19.04 25.24
C SER A 46 7.75 17.61 25.29
N LYS A 47 8.25 17.17 26.45
CA LYS A 47 8.79 15.82 26.67
C LYS A 47 7.77 14.87 27.30
N LEU A 48 6.79 15.39 28.03
CA LEU A 48 5.72 14.61 28.66
C LEU A 48 4.66 14.14 27.65
N GLY A 49 4.58 14.82 26.51
CA GLY A 49 3.65 14.50 25.45
C GLY A 49 2.23 15.05 25.68
N PRO A 50 1.35 14.91 24.68
CA PRO A 50 0.10 15.65 24.61
C PRO A 50 -0.90 15.25 25.69
N LYS A 51 -1.01 13.94 25.99
CA LYS A 51 -1.95 13.44 27.02
C LYS A 51 -1.61 13.95 28.41
N ILE A 52 -0.34 13.89 28.81
CA ILE A 52 0.11 14.36 30.12
C ILE A 52 0.04 15.89 30.18
N THR A 53 0.38 16.58 29.10
CA THR A 53 0.24 18.04 28.98
C THR A 53 -1.20 18.49 29.21
N ALA A 54 -2.18 17.80 28.60
CA ALA A 54 -3.59 18.07 28.82
C ALA A 54 -4.01 17.88 30.30
N VAL A 55 -3.55 16.80 30.95
CA VAL A 55 -3.82 16.56 32.38
C VAL A 55 -3.22 17.65 33.27
N ILE A 56 -1.96 18.05 33.00
CA ILE A 56 -1.26 19.09 33.77
C ILE A 56 -1.93 20.46 33.64
N SER A 57 -2.55 20.75 32.48
CA SER A 57 -3.29 21.99 32.26
C SER A 57 -4.48 22.19 33.23
N CYS A 58 -4.96 21.10 33.84
CA CYS A 58 -6.03 21.13 34.83
C CYS A 58 -5.55 21.43 36.26
N VAL A 59 -4.24 21.42 36.51
CA VAL A 59 -3.65 21.45 37.87
C VAL A 59 -3.52 22.87 38.42
N SER A 60 -3.11 23.85 37.61
CA SER A 60 -3.01 25.25 38.03
C SER A 60 -3.23 26.21 36.85
N LYS A 61 -3.43 27.51 37.14
CA LYS A 61 -3.54 28.54 36.10
C LYS A 61 -2.24 28.65 35.29
N LYS A 62 -1.09 28.65 35.97
CA LYS A 62 0.22 28.72 35.32
C LYS A 62 0.43 27.56 34.34
N PHE A 63 0.16 26.33 34.77
CA PHE A 63 0.25 25.16 33.90
C PHE A 63 -0.73 25.20 32.74
N ARG A 64 -1.94 25.73 32.94
CA ARG A 64 -2.93 25.91 31.88
C ARG A 64 -2.45 26.89 30.81
N ASP A 65 -1.86 27.99 31.24
CA ASP A 65 -1.34 29.04 30.35
C ASP A 65 -0.17 28.46 29.54
N SER A 66 0.81 27.81 30.19
CA SER A 66 1.93 27.16 29.50
C SER A 66 1.50 25.99 28.59
N ALA A 67 0.53 25.17 29.01
CA ALA A 67 0.01 24.06 28.21
C ALA A 67 -0.91 24.49 27.08
N SER A 68 -1.26 25.78 26.96
CA SER A 68 -2.06 26.32 25.87
C SER A 68 -1.21 27.01 24.79
N ASP A 69 0.11 27.02 24.95
CA ASP A 69 1.06 27.53 23.97
C ASP A 69 0.98 26.73 22.66
N ASP A 70 0.63 27.40 21.56
CA ASP A 70 0.43 26.74 20.28
C ASP A 70 1.73 26.18 19.67
N SER A 71 2.90 26.73 20.04
CA SER A 71 4.19 26.20 19.58
C SER A 71 4.50 24.82 20.18
N LEU A 72 3.96 24.52 21.37
CA LEU A 72 4.02 23.20 22.00
C LEU A 72 3.14 22.20 21.22
N TRP A 73 1.92 22.60 20.88
CA TRP A 73 1.00 21.75 20.12
C TRP A 73 1.42 21.57 18.67
N PHE A 74 2.05 22.57 18.05
CA PHE A 74 2.71 22.44 16.76
C PHE A 74 3.70 21.28 16.79
N LYS A 75 4.56 21.22 17.81
CA LYS A 75 5.52 20.12 17.97
C LYS A 75 4.82 18.77 18.13
N PHE A 76 3.76 18.68 18.93
CA PHE A 76 3.00 17.42 19.04
C PHE A 76 2.35 17.01 17.72
N CYS A 77 1.71 17.93 16.99
CA CYS A 77 1.14 17.66 15.67
C CYS A 77 2.20 17.27 14.64
N SER A 78 3.37 17.91 14.65
CA SER A 78 4.48 17.56 13.78
C SER A 78 5.05 16.18 14.11
N ASP A 79 5.35 15.91 15.40
CA ASP A 79 5.96 14.64 15.83
C ASP A 79 5.00 13.44 15.68
N ASP A 80 3.71 13.62 16.01
CA ASP A 80 2.75 12.53 16.02
C ASP A 80 2.03 12.34 14.69
N LEU A 81 1.72 13.44 13.99
CA LEU A 81 0.84 13.44 12.82
C LEU A 81 1.51 13.97 11.56
N ASP A 82 2.79 14.35 11.60
CA ASP A 82 3.51 14.92 10.45
C ASP A 82 2.77 16.12 9.82
N LEU A 83 2.20 16.98 10.68
CA LEU A 83 1.46 18.17 10.28
C LEU A 83 2.30 19.42 10.46
N SER A 84 2.42 20.22 9.39
CA SER A 84 3.07 21.54 9.39
C SER A 84 2.06 22.70 9.44
N VAL A 85 0.78 22.41 9.27
CA VAL A 85 -0.33 23.36 9.27
C VAL A 85 -1.49 22.83 10.14
N PRO A 86 -2.27 23.71 10.80
CA PRO A 86 -3.37 23.27 11.65
C PRO A 86 -4.56 22.82 10.78
N VAL A 87 -4.69 21.51 10.59
CA VAL A 87 -5.79 20.90 9.84
C VAL A 87 -6.42 19.74 10.60
N ASP A 88 -7.72 19.54 10.42
CA ASP A 88 -8.44 18.38 10.95
C ASP A 88 -8.07 17.09 10.17
N PRO A 89 -8.56 15.91 10.59
CA PRO A 89 -8.27 14.65 9.88
C PRO A 89 -8.78 14.57 8.45
N TYR A 90 -9.68 15.46 8.04
CA TYR A 90 -10.24 15.52 6.69
C TYR A 90 -9.56 16.58 5.82
N GLY A 91 -8.54 17.27 6.36
CA GLY A 91 -7.80 18.33 5.67
C GLY A 91 -8.44 19.71 5.74
N ASN A 92 -9.47 19.92 6.55
CA ASN A 92 -10.07 21.25 6.74
C ASN A 92 -9.21 22.09 7.70
N PRO A 93 -9.05 23.40 7.47
CA PRO A 93 -8.32 24.27 8.39
C PRO A 93 -8.93 24.29 9.79
N ALA A 94 -8.06 24.22 10.80
CA ALA A 94 -8.41 24.33 12.21
C ALA A 94 -7.88 25.66 12.79
N PRO A 95 -8.47 26.18 13.88
CA PRO A 95 -8.09 27.49 14.42
C PRO A 95 -6.71 27.54 15.10
N SER A 96 -6.15 26.39 15.51
CA SER A 96 -4.83 26.28 16.17
C SER A 96 -4.33 24.84 16.13
N PHE A 97 -3.03 24.60 16.41
CA PHE A 97 -2.50 23.24 16.52
C PHE A 97 -3.08 22.47 17.70
N LYS A 98 -3.41 23.18 18.79
CA LYS A 98 -4.14 22.56 19.91
C LYS A 98 -5.51 22.03 19.47
N ALA A 99 -6.30 22.85 18.78
CA ALA A 99 -7.61 22.46 18.26
C ALA A 99 -7.49 21.34 17.22
N THR A 100 -6.47 21.38 16.37
CA THR A 100 -6.10 20.27 15.49
C THR A 100 -5.94 18.98 16.30
N TYR A 101 -5.07 18.97 17.31
CA TYR A 101 -4.79 17.76 18.07
C TYR A 101 -6.05 17.20 18.76
N GLU A 102 -6.91 18.08 19.29
CA GLU A 102 -8.21 17.73 19.88
C GLU A 102 -9.14 17.06 18.84
N LEU A 103 -9.32 17.66 17.66
CA LEU A 103 -10.13 17.09 16.57
C LEU A 103 -9.63 15.71 16.12
N TRP A 104 -8.31 15.51 16.08
CA TRP A 104 -7.72 14.20 15.79
C TRP A 104 -7.98 13.17 16.89
N GLN A 105 -7.89 13.57 18.16
CA GLN A 105 -8.25 12.70 19.29
C GLN A 105 -9.75 12.40 19.33
N GLU A 106 -10.62 13.32 18.95
CA GLU A 106 -12.05 13.07 18.83
C GLU A 106 -12.36 12.05 17.72
N ALA A 107 -11.71 12.18 16.56
CA ALA A 107 -11.96 11.32 15.42
C ALA A 107 -11.37 9.90 15.55
N PHE A 108 -10.20 9.77 16.19
CA PHE A 108 -9.40 8.55 16.25
C PHE A 108 -9.06 8.05 17.66
N GLY A 109 -9.44 8.77 18.72
CA GLY A 109 -9.03 8.45 20.10
C GLY A 109 -9.57 7.12 20.65
N MET A 110 -10.54 6.50 19.96
CA MET A 110 -10.97 5.12 20.25
C MET A 110 -9.97 4.05 19.78
N TYR A 111 -9.00 4.43 18.94
CA TYR A 111 -7.97 3.55 18.41
C TYR A 111 -6.64 3.73 19.17
N PRO A 112 -5.80 2.69 19.26
CA PRO A 112 -4.45 2.82 19.79
C PRO A 112 -3.67 3.88 19.03
N TRP A 113 -3.28 4.96 19.72
CA TRP A 113 -2.63 6.11 19.09
C TRP A 113 -1.37 5.75 18.28
N PRO A 114 -0.46 4.87 18.75
CA PRO A 114 0.69 4.46 17.94
C PRO A 114 0.31 3.85 16.58
N LEU A 115 -0.80 3.12 16.53
CA LEU A 115 -1.30 2.50 15.30
C LEU A 115 -1.90 3.54 14.36
N VAL A 116 -2.64 4.52 14.88
CA VAL A 116 -3.15 5.67 14.08
C VAL A 116 -1.98 6.39 13.40
N LYS A 117 -0.92 6.71 14.15
CA LYS A 117 0.29 7.36 13.60
C LYS A 117 0.97 6.53 12.51
N ARG A 118 1.05 5.20 12.70
CA ARG A 118 1.63 4.29 11.72
C ARG A 118 0.80 4.26 10.42
N VAL A 119 -0.52 4.10 10.54
CA VAL A 119 -1.42 4.07 9.38
C VAL A 119 -1.41 5.42 8.65
N LYS A 120 -1.39 6.54 9.37
CA LYS A 120 -1.25 7.87 8.76
C LYS A 120 0.02 7.94 7.90
N ARG A 121 1.18 7.58 8.45
CA ARG A 121 2.46 7.56 7.70
C ARG A 121 2.41 6.65 6.46
N CYS A 122 1.73 5.51 6.55
CA CYS A 122 1.52 4.62 5.40
C CYS A 122 0.74 5.35 4.28
N TRP A 123 -0.38 5.98 4.62
CA TRP A 123 -1.19 6.73 3.66
C TRP A 123 -0.47 7.96 3.12
N ASP A 124 0.17 8.77 3.98
CA ASP A 124 0.93 9.94 3.55
C ASP A 124 2.01 9.57 2.53
N ARG A 125 2.72 8.45 2.75
CA ARG A 125 3.73 7.96 1.80
C ARG A 125 3.14 7.68 0.42
N ILE A 126 2.02 6.96 0.38
CA ILE A 126 1.34 6.61 -0.88
C ILE A 126 0.80 7.88 -1.55
N LYS A 127 0.07 8.72 -0.81
CA LYS A 127 -0.54 9.95 -1.33
C LYS A 127 0.49 10.94 -1.85
N ASN A 128 1.56 11.21 -1.09
CA ASN A 128 2.61 12.12 -1.51
C ASN A 128 3.25 11.66 -2.83
N TRP A 129 3.44 10.34 -3.00
CA TRP A 129 3.90 9.78 -4.26
C TRP A 129 2.88 10.00 -5.38
N LEU A 130 1.60 9.71 -5.15
CA LEU A 130 0.54 9.89 -6.16
C LEU A 130 0.37 11.35 -6.56
N THR A 131 0.29 12.29 -5.62
CA THR A 131 0.17 13.73 -5.90
C THR A 131 1.29 14.22 -6.82
N THR A 132 2.50 13.66 -6.68
CA THR A 132 3.66 14.04 -7.50
C THR A 132 3.68 13.34 -8.85
N ASN A 133 3.32 12.05 -8.91
CA ASN A 133 3.59 11.20 -10.08
C ASN A 133 2.31 10.78 -10.83
N PHE A 134 1.21 10.58 -10.13
CA PHE A 134 -0.05 10.05 -10.65
C PHE A 134 -1.30 10.69 -10.02
N PRO A 135 -1.50 12.02 -10.18
CA PRO A 135 -2.59 12.75 -9.55
C PRO A 135 -3.98 12.26 -9.99
N GLU A 136 -4.11 11.69 -11.17
CA GLU A 136 -5.36 11.11 -11.67
C GLU A 136 -5.80 9.91 -10.80
N ALA A 137 -4.87 9.07 -10.36
CA ALA A 137 -5.15 7.98 -9.43
C ALA A 137 -5.37 8.49 -8.00
N GLU A 138 -4.67 9.55 -7.58
CA GLU A 138 -4.92 10.22 -6.29
C GLU A 138 -6.37 10.71 -6.18
N ALA A 139 -6.90 11.30 -7.25
CA ALA A 139 -8.25 11.82 -7.32
C ALA A 139 -9.34 10.74 -7.13
N THR A 140 -9.00 9.46 -7.36
CA THR A 140 -9.93 8.35 -7.11
C THR A 140 -10.03 7.96 -5.64
N LEU A 141 -9.12 8.41 -4.77
CA LEU A 141 -9.14 8.02 -3.36
C LEU A 141 -10.37 8.63 -2.67
N GLN A 142 -11.22 7.77 -2.11
CA GLN A 142 -12.39 8.23 -1.39
C GLN A 142 -12.00 8.78 -0.01
N LYS A 143 -12.86 9.65 0.51
CA LYS A 143 -12.76 10.13 1.89
C LYS A 143 -12.82 8.94 2.85
N GLY A 144 -12.20 9.10 4.02
CA GLY A 144 -12.21 8.06 5.05
C GLY A 144 -13.62 7.69 5.49
N ALA A 145 -13.85 6.39 5.66
CA ALA A 145 -15.12 5.85 6.13
C ALA A 145 -15.42 6.31 7.56
N SER A 146 -16.70 6.39 7.89
CA SER A 146 -17.18 6.58 9.26
C SER A 146 -17.19 5.27 10.06
N GLU A 147 -17.24 5.36 11.38
CA GLU A 147 -17.45 4.18 12.25
C GLU A 147 -18.77 3.46 11.94
N ALA A 148 -19.79 4.19 11.48
CA ALA A 148 -21.09 3.61 11.16
C ALA A 148 -21.01 2.73 9.91
N GLU A 149 -20.33 3.19 8.85
CA GLU A 149 -20.11 2.42 7.61
C GLU A 149 -19.25 1.19 7.86
N ILE A 150 -18.20 1.31 8.68
CA ILE A 150 -17.40 0.14 9.09
C ILE A 150 -18.26 -0.89 9.84
N LYS A 151 -19.10 -0.44 10.77
CA LYS A 151 -20.02 -1.32 11.51
C LYS A 151 -21.07 -1.95 10.60
N GLU A 152 -21.53 -1.24 9.58
CA GLU A 152 -22.46 -1.77 8.58
C GLU A 152 -21.84 -2.93 7.81
N LEU A 153 -20.57 -2.78 7.37
CA LEU A 153 -19.84 -3.86 6.73
C LEU A 153 -19.69 -5.07 7.65
N GLU A 154 -19.20 -4.86 8.88
CA GLU A 154 -19.01 -5.92 9.87
C GLU A 154 -20.31 -6.68 10.15
N SER A 155 -21.42 -5.95 10.26
CA SER A 155 -22.75 -6.53 10.48
C SER A 155 -23.25 -7.28 9.25
N SER A 156 -23.10 -6.69 8.06
CA SER A 156 -23.56 -7.25 6.78
C SER A 156 -22.84 -8.54 6.41
N LEU A 157 -21.54 -8.62 6.70
CA LEU A 157 -20.69 -9.77 6.39
C LEU A 157 -20.46 -10.69 7.59
N LYS A 158 -20.97 -10.32 8.78
CA LYS A 158 -20.80 -11.07 10.04
C LYS A 158 -19.33 -11.32 10.37
N VAL A 159 -18.49 -10.30 10.18
CA VAL A 159 -17.05 -10.32 10.47
C VAL A 159 -16.69 -9.22 11.47
N LYS A 160 -15.50 -9.31 12.07
CA LYS A 160 -14.88 -8.21 12.81
C LYS A 160 -13.60 -7.85 12.09
N LEU A 161 -13.48 -6.64 11.58
CA LEU A 161 -12.28 -6.21 10.87
C LEU A 161 -11.09 -6.14 11.85
N PRO A 162 -9.89 -6.56 11.40
CA PRO A 162 -8.65 -6.24 12.09
C PRO A 162 -8.53 -4.75 12.40
N LEU A 163 -7.96 -4.41 13.56
CA LEU A 163 -7.84 -3.03 14.00
C LEU A 163 -7.04 -2.14 13.03
N PRO A 164 -5.89 -2.58 12.45
CA PRO A 164 -5.17 -1.79 11.45
C PRO A 164 -6.01 -1.54 10.20
N THR A 165 -6.70 -2.57 9.68
CA THR A 165 -7.63 -2.46 8.55
C THR A 165 -8.75 -1.45 8.81
N ARG A 166 -9.35 -1.44 10.01
CA ARG A 166 -10.37 -0.42 10.35
C ARG A 166 -9.81 0.99 10.17
N ILE A 167 -8.63 1.24 10.72
CA ILE A 167 -7.99 2.56 10.68
C ILE A 167 -7.61 2.92 9.24
N LEU A 168 -7.13 1.96 8.44
CA LEU A 168 -6.86 2.17 7.00
C LEU A 168 -8.08 2.75 6.28
N TYR A 169 -9.25 2.13 6.48
CA TYR A 169 -10.51 2.61 5.91
C TYR A 169 -11.00 3.93 6.52
N ARG A 170 -10.74 4.18 7.81
CA ARG A 170 -11.03 5.49 8.44
C ARG A 170 -10.22 6.64 7.83
N PHE A 171 -9.07 6.38 7.22
CA PHE A 171 -8.32 7.39 6.47
C PHE A 171 -8.80 7.53 5.03
N HIS A 172 -9.00 6.41 4.33
CA HIS A 172 -9.46 6.38 2.94
C HIS A 172 -10.35 5.18 2.68
N ASP A 173 -11.57 5.41 2.18
CA ASP A 173 -12.50 4.34 1.82
C ASP A 173 -12.21 3.74 0.43
N GLY A 174 -10.98 3.26 0.22
CA GLY A 174 -10.57 2.70 -1.07
C GLY A 174 -10.64 3.70 -2.23
N GLN A 175 -10.90 3.20 -3.43
CA GLN A 175 -10.98 3.97 -4.67
C GLN A 175 -12.42 4.05 -5.20
N GLU A 176 -12.80 5.20 -5.73
CA GLU A 176 -13.98 5.32 -6.58
C GLU A 176 -13.76 4.50 -7.86
N LEU A 177 -14.76 3.68 -8.18
CA LEU A 177 -14.81 2.88 -9.40
C LEU A 177 -16.01 3.39 -10.18
N ASP A 178 -15.80 3.88 -11.40
CA ASP A 178 -16.90 4.32 -12.23
C ASP A 178 -17.78 3.11 -12.59
N HIS A 179 -19.10 3.30 -12.56
CA HIS A 179 -20.05 2.20 -12.76
C HIS A 179 -19.98 1.57 -14.17
N GLU A 180 -19.35 2.26 -15.14
CA GLU A 180 -19.08 1.76 -16.50
C GLU A 180 -17.78 0.94 -16.61
N ASP A 181 -16.95 0.89 -15.56
CA ASP A 181 -15.62 0.27 -15.53
C ASP A 181 -15.62 -1.27 -15.57
N PHE A 182 -16.79 -1.90 -15.49
CA PHE A 182 -16.98 -3.34 -15.69
C PHE A 182 -17.56 -3.68 -17.06
N SER A 183 -17.74 -2.71 -17.97
CA SER A 183 -18.21 -2.92 -19.33
C SER A 183 -17.06 -3.22 -20.30
N GLU A 184 -17.26 -4.21 -21.16
CA GLU A 184 -16.24 -4.94 -21.93
C GLU A 184 -15.54 -4.15 -23.06
N SER A 185 -15.62 -2.81 -23.12
CA SER A 185 -15.25 -2.06 -24.34
C SER A 185 -14.38 -0.80 -24.18
N VAL A 186 -14.00 -0.38 -22.97
CA VAL A 186 -13.04 0.72 -22.78
C VAL A 186 -11.66 0.15 -22.44
N PRO A 187 -10.55 0.60 -23.07
CA PRO A 187 -9.21 0.22 -22.64
C PRO A 187 -9.08 0.51 -21.14
N GLY A 188 -8.96 -0.57 -20.38
CA GLY A 188 -9.31 -0.67 -18.98
C GLY A 188 -8.75 0.43 -18.10
N CYS A 189 -9.61 0.86 -17.17
CA CYS A 189 -9.34 1.79 -16.09
C CYS A 189 -7.94 1.48 -15.49
N SER A 190 -7.01 2.41 -15.67
CA SER A 190 -5.56 2.23 -15.43
C SER A 190 -5.08 2.84 -14.10
N LEU A 191 -6.05 3.33 -13.33
CA LEU A 191 -5.86 4.15 -12.13
C LEU A 191 -5.81 3.34 -10.83
N GLY A 192 -5.79 2.01 -10.88
CA GLY A 192 -5.75 1.18 -9.68
C GLY A 192 -4.50 1.46 -8.86
N LEU A 193 -4.73 1.69 -7.57
CA LEU A 193 -3.74 2.16 -6.60
C LEU A 193 -2.55 1.22 -6.48
N ILE A 194 -2.79 -0.08 -6.65
CA ILE A 194 -1.78 -1.12 -6.53
C ILE A 194 -1.04 -1.32 -7.85
N GLY A 195 -1.65 -0.94 -8.98
CA GLY A 195 -1.10 -1.14 -10.31
C GLY A 195 -1.26 -2.56 -10.83
N GLY A 196 -0.45 -2.91 -11.82
CA GLY A 196 -0.46 -4.28 -12.34
C GLY A 196 0.55 -4.52 -13.45
N TYR A 197 0.18 -5.40 -14.36
CA TYR A 197 1.00 -5.90 -15.47
C TYR A 197 0.10 -6.36 -16.60
N SER A 198 0.67 -6.50 -17.79
CA SER A 198 -0.04 -7.03 -18.95
C SER A 198 0.78 -8.12 -19.65
N PHE A 199 0.11 -9.00 -20.38
CA PHE A 199 0.73 -9.86 -21.38
C PHE A 199 -0.34 -10.45 -22.28
N TYR A 200 -0.07 -10.49 -23.59
CA TYR A 200 -1.06 -10.88 -24.60
C TYR A 200 -2.39 -10.13 -24.40
N ASN A 201 -3.48 -10.85 -24.12
CA ASN A 201 -4.81 -10.27 -23.86
C ASN A 201 -5.13 -10.21 -22.36
N HIS A 202 -4.18 -10.54 -21.49
CA HIS A 202 -4.33 -10.44 -20.04
C HIS A 202 -3.83 -9.10 -19.55
N ILE A 203 -4.71 -8.34 -18.91
CA ILE A 203 -4.38 -7.07 -18.28
C ILE A 203 -4.77 -7.22 -16.81
N VAL A 204 -3.95 -6.69 -15.92
CA VAL A 204 -4.25 -6.60 -14.49
C VAL A 204 -3.98 -5.18 -14.08
N ASN A 205 -4.93 -4.58 -13.35
CA ASN A 205 -4.75 -3.32 -12.68
C ASN A 205 -5.61 -3.35 -11.41
N VAL A 206 -4.99 -3.33 -10.24
CA VAL A 206 -5.63 -3.69 -8.97
C VAL A 206 -6.02 -2.44 -8.18
N TYR A 207 -7.28 -2.44 -7.74
CA TYR A 207 -7.91 -1.39 -6.96
C TYR A 207 -8.12 -1.82 -5.53
N VAL A 208 -7.93 -0.90 -4.59
CA VAL A 208 -8.42 -1.08 -3.21
C VAL A 208 -9.90 -0.72 -3.19
N LEU A 209 -10.75 -1.67 -2.81
CA LEU A 209 -12.20 -1.52 -2.91
C LEU A 209 -12.75 -0.67 -1.75
N PRO A 210 -13.73 0.22 -2.03
CA PRO A 210 -14.50 0.90 -1.00
C PRO A 210 -15.39 -0.08 -0.26
N LEU A 211 -15.75 0.21 1.00
CA LEU A 211 -16.52 -0.69 1.87
C LEU A 211 -17.80 -1.21 1.21
N ARG A 212 -18.51 -0.35 0.48
CA ARG A 212 -19.71 -0.74 -0.28
C ARG A 212 -19.41 -1.86 -1.29
N GLN A 213 -18.31 -1.73 -2.04
CA GLN A 213 -17.89 -2.75 -3.00
C GLN A 213 -17.34 -4.00 -2.31
N VAL A 214 -16.65 -3.86 -1.18
CA VAL A 214 -16.25 -5.01 -0.34
C VAL A 214 -17.46 -5.86 0.01
N ILE A 215 -18.57 -5.25 0.45
CA ILE A 215 -19.81 -5.97 0.77
C ILE A 215 -20.39 -6.68 -0.47
N LEU A 216 -20.50 -5.96 -1.59
CA LEU A 216 -21.08 -6.49 -2.82
C LEU A 216 -20.26 -7.65 -3.40
N GLN A 217 -18.95 -7.46 -3.55
CA GLN A 217 -18.05 -8.47 -4.12
C GLN A 217 -17.94 -9.68 -3.20
N THR A 218 -17.86 -9.49 -1.87
CA THR A 218 -17.82 -10.60 -0.91
C THR A 218 -19.09 -11.45 -0.97
N LYS A 219 -20.28 -10.82 -1.05
CA LYS A 219 -21.55 -11.57 -1.18
C LYS A 219 -21.61 -12.34 -2.51
N LYS A 220 -21.21 -11.70 -3.62
CA LYS A 220 -21.16 -12.30 -4.96
C LYS A 220 -20.23 -13.51 -5.00
N ILE A 221 -19.01 -13.38 -4.46
CA ILE A 221 -18.01 -14.45 -4.50
C ILE A 221 -18.35 -15.61 -3.56
N ASN A 222 -18.91 -15.33 -2.37
CA ASN A 222 -19.35 -16.39 -1.45
C ASN A 222 -20.42 -17.28 -2.07
N HIS A 223 -21.33 -16.70 -2.87
CA HIS A 223 -22.32 -17.46 -3.63
C HIS A 223 -21.68 -18.33 -4.71
N ARG A 224 -20.64 -17.83 -5.40
CA ARG A 224 -19.95 -18.55 -6.49
C ARG A 224 -19.05 -19.69 -5.98
N LEU A 225 -18.23 -19.41 -4.96
CA LEU A 225 -17.19 -20.33 -4.49
C LEU A 225 -17.68 -21.36 -3.46
N GLY A 226 -18.95 -21.28 -3.05
CA GLY A 226 -19.49 -22.17 -2.02
C GLY A 226 -18.75 -22.04 -0.67
N PHE A 227 -18.09 -20.90 -0.42
CA PHE A 227 -17.44 -20.65 0.86
C PHE A 227 -18.45 -20.86 1.99
N SER A 228 -18.04 -21.61 3.02
CA SER A 228 -18.86 -21.83 4.19
C SER A 228 -19.37 -20.49 4.71
N SER A 229 -20.62 -20.44 5.20
CA SER A 229 -21.15 -19.28 5.94
C SER A 229 -20.32 -18.90 7.16
N ARG A 230 -19.35 -19.75 7.55
CA ARG A 230 -18.35 -19.51 8.59
C ARG A 230 -17.08 -18.81 8.10
N SER A 231 -16.84 -18.73 6.80
CA SER A 231 -15.68 -18.03 6.22
C SER A 231 -15.66 -16.59 6.70
N LYS A 232 -14.48 -16.13 7.12
CA LYS A 232 -14.24 -14.74 7.56
C LYS A 232 -13.41 -13.97 6.55
N ASN A 233 -13.36 -14.46 5.32
CA ASN A 233 -12.69 -13.81 4.20
C ASN A 233 -13.61 -12.78 3.54
N ILE A 234 -13.10 -11.58 3.32
CA ILE A 234 -13.78 -10.48 2.61
C ILE A 234 -12.91 -10.00 1.44
N VAL A 235 -13.51 -9.60 0.33
CA VAL A 235 -12.77 -9.11 -0.85
C VAL A 235 -12.44 -7.63 -0.66
N VAL A 236 -11.16 -7.30 -0.46
CA VAL A 236 -10.71 -5.92 -0.18
C VAL A 236 -10.02 -5.23 -1.35
N ALA A 237 -9.54 -5.99 -2.33
CA ALA A 237 -8.96 -5.47 -3.55
C ALA A 237 -9.29 -6.39 -4.74
N ALA A 238 -9.40 -5.82 -5.93
CA ALA A 238 -9.74 -6.56 -7.15
C ALA A 238 -9.16 -5.88 -8.40
N SER A 239 -8.89 -6.65 -9.44
CA SER A 239 -8.64 -6.11 -10.78
C SER A 239 -9.94 -5.77 -11.52
N SER A 240 -9.89 -4.75 -12.38
CA SER A 240 -11.00 -4.32 -13.27
C SER A 240 -11.12 -5.16 -14.56
N THR A 241 -10.42 -6.29 -14.66
CA THR A 241 -10.12 -6.92 -15.94
C THR A 241 -10.82 -8.27 -16.14
N PHE A 242 -10.81 -8.79 -17.38
CA PHE A 242 -11.49 -10.04 -17.78
C PHE A 242 -11.11 -11.25 -16.92
N SER A 243 -9.86 -11.28 -16.49
CA SER A 243 -9.31 -12.22 -15.51
C SER A 243 -9.39 -11.60 -14.12
N GLU A 244 -10.49 -11.89 -13.40
CA GLU A 244 -10.72 -11.38 -12.04
C GLU A 244 -9.56 -11.82 -11.10
N LYS A 245 -8.64 -10.92 -10.79
CA LYS A 245 -7.63 -11.09 -9.73
C LYS A 245 -8.18 -10.51 -8.43
N LEU A 246 -8.46 -11.38 -7.46
CA LEU A 246 -9.17 -11.02 -6.23
C LEU A 246 -8.29 -11.19 -4.99
N PHE A 247 -8.39 -10.23 -4.08
CA PHE A 247 -7.68 -10.22 -2.81
C PHE A 247 -8.64 -10.30 -1.62
N PHE A 248 -8.39 -11.27 -0.74
CA PHE A 248 -9.24 -11.66 0.37
C PHE A 248 -8.55 -11.38 1.70
N LEU A 249 -9.09 -10.46 2.50
CA LEU A 249 -8.66 -10.31 3.89
C LEU A 249 -9.41 -11.31 4.76
N ASN A 250 -8.67 -12.15 5.48
CA ASN A 250 -9.22 -12.99 6.52
C ASN A 250 -9.33 -12.21 7.83
N CYS A 251 -10.54 -11.89 8.22
CA CYS A 251 -10.82 -11.07 9.40
C CYS A 251 -10.51 -11.77 10.74
N THR A 252 -10.24 -13.08 10.75
CA THR A 252 -9.89 -13.82 11.98
C THR A 252 -8.40 -13.76 12.26
N ASN A 253 -7.56 -14.12 11.28
CA ASN A 253 -6.11 -14.16 11.45
C ASN A 253 -5.41 -12.89 10.96
N GLY A 254 -6.11 -12.02 10.21
CA GLY A 254 -5.57 -10.79 9.64
C GLY A 254 -4.67 -10.98 8.42
N GLN A 255 -4.62 -12.18 7.83
CA GLN A 255 -3.86 -12.44 6.61
C GLN A 255 -4.64 -11.97 5.37
N LEU A 256 -3.90 -11.47 4.37
CA LEU A 256 -4.38 -11.13 3.05
C LEU A 256 -4.01 -12.25 2.11
N TYR A 257 -4.96 -12.70 1.31
CA TYR A 257 -4.78 -13.77 0.35
C TYR A 257 -5.11 -13.30 -1.06
N VAL A 258 -4.45 -13.85 -2.08
CA VAL A 258 -4.79 -13.65 -3.49
C VAL A 258 -5.33 -14.96 -4.08
N GLY A 259 -6.36 -14.85 -4.92
CA GLY A 259 -6.88 -15.99 -5.69
C GLY A 259 -5.83 -16.59 -6.63
N THR A 260 -5.82 -17.92 -6.73
CA THR A 260 -5.01 -18.64 -7.72
C THR A 260 -5.84 -19.08 -8.92
N ARG A 261 -5.23 -19.78 -9.90
CA ARG A 261 -5.96 -20.41 -11.03
C ARG A 261 -7.17 -21.22 -10.57
N ASN A 262 -7.02 -21.92 -9.45
CA ASN A 262 -8.04 -22.82 -8.88
C ASN A 262 -8.91 -22.13 -7.82
N LEU A 263 -9.00 -20.79 -7.82
CA LEU A 263 -9.93 -20.08 -6.94
C LEU A 263 -11.37 -20.50 -7.24
N ALA A 264 -11.77 -20.50 -8.51
CA ALA A 264 -13.15 -20.78 -8.92
C ALA A 264 -13.59 -22.24 -8.67
N THR A 265 -12.65 -23.19 -8.76
CA THR A 265 -12.92 -24.62 -8.61
C THR A 265 -12.82 -25.08 -7.17
N ASP A 266 -11.74 -24.71 -6.48
CA ASP A 266 -11.34 -25.30 -5.20
C ASP A 266 -11.17 -24.25 -4.08
N GLY A 267 -11.43 -22.98 -4.36
CA GLY A 267 -11.24 -21.88 -3.41
C GLY A 267 -9.77 -21.64 -3.05
N LYS A 268 -8.82 -22.05 -3.91
CA LYS A 268 -7.39 -21.98 -3.62
C LYS A 268 -6.87 -20.54 -3.68
N MET A 269 -6.17 -20.16 -2.62
CA MET A 269 -5.59 -18.83 -2.45
C MET A 269 -4.17 -18.93 -1.89
N MET A 270 -3.38 -17.88 -2.05
CA MET A 270 -2.01 -17.75 -1.55
C MET A 270 -1.88 -16.55 -0.61
N PRO A 271 -1.08 -16.63 0.47
CA PRO A 271 -0.85 -15.47 1.33
C PRO A 271 -0.06 -14.39 0.56
N CYS A 272 -0.47 -13.14 0.71
CA CYS A 272 0.18 -11.99 0.08
C CYS A 272 1.31 -11.39 0.92
N VAL A 273 1.45 -11.81 2.17
CA VAL A 273 2.41 -11.27 3.15
C VAL A 273 2.95 -12.42 4.01
N PRO A 274 4.22 -12.39 4.48
CA PRO A 274 4.76 -13.43 5.34
C PRO A 274 3.97 -13.59 6.65
N ASN A 275 3.47 -14.80 6.93
CA ASN A 275 2.64 -15.09 8.11
C ASN A 275 3.32 -14.69 9.44
N ALA A 276 4.64 -14.81 9.53
CA ALA A 276 5.40 -14.50 10.74
C ALA A 276 5.35 -13.01 11.15
N LEU A 277 4.96 -12.11 10.23
CA LEU A 277 4.85 -10.69 10.49
C LEU A 277 3.48 -10.29 11.06
N ILE A 278 2.49 -11.16 11.02
CA ILE A 278 1.12 -10.85 11.45
C ILE A 278 0.99 -11.13 12.94
N SER A 279 0.49 -10.17 13.70
CA SER A 279 0.34 -10.32 15.15
C SER A 279 -0.76 -9.44 15.74
N SER A 280 -1.41 -9.97 16.79
CA SER A 280 -2.30 -9.23 17.69
C SER A 280 -3.38 -8.37 17.03
N VAL A 281 -3.98 -8.84 15.92
CA VAL A 281 -4.82 -8.03 15.03
C VAL A 281 -6.12 -7.48 15.64
N HIS A 282 -6.55 -8.03 16.77
CA HIS A 282 -7.77 -7.63 17.51
C HIS A 282 -7.52 -7.12 18.93
N ASP A 283 -6.27 -7.09 19.38
CA ASP A 283 -5.91 -6.64 20.72
C ASP A 283 -5.92 -5.11 20.76
N PHE A 284 -6.66 -4.51 21.69
CA PHE A 284 -6.69 -3.06 21.89
C PHE A 284 -5.59 -2.56 22.85
N ASN A 285 -5.02 -3.46 23.64
CA ASN A 285 -4.08 -3.11 24.71
C ASN A 285 -2.61 -3.28 24.30
N GLY A 286 -2.35 -4.01 23.21
CA GLY A 286 -1.02 -4.14 22.61
C GLY A 286 -0.57 -2.87 21.87
N GLY A 287 0.73 -2.72 21.65
CA GLY A 287 1.31 -1.66 20.81
C GLY A 287 1.81 -2.14 19.44
N GLN A 288 1.60 -3.41 19.11
CA GLN A 288 2.21 -4.10 17.97
C GLN A 288 1.17 -4.76 17.04
N GLN A 289 -0.04 -4.22 16.96
CA GLN A 289 -1.05 -4.77 16.04
C GLN A 289 -0.57 -4.65 14.60
N GLN A 290 -0.62 -5.77 13.89
CA GLN A 290 -0.12 -5.84 12.53
C GLN A 290 -0.91 -6.89 11.75
N ASP A 291 -1.74 -6.41 10.83
CA ASP A 291 -2.40 -7.26 9.84
C ASP A 291 -1.67 -7.17 8.50
N ALA A 292 -2.04 -8.06 7.59
CA ALA A 292 -1.44 -8.11 6.27
C ALA A 292 -1.86 -6.94 5.38
N MET A 293 -3.03 -6.33 5.59
CA MET A 293 -3.48 -5.21 4.74
C MET A 293 -2.60 -3.97 4.94
N LEU A 294 -2.26 -3.64 6.19
CA LEU A 294 -1.33 -2.56 6.50
C LEU A 294 0.08 -2.88 5.99
N LEU A 295 0.58 -4.09 6.22
CA LEU A 295 1.91 -4.49 5.73
C LEU A 295 2.01 -4.43 4.21
N TRP A 296 0.97 -4.88 3.52
CA TRP A 296 0.90 -4.88 2.07
C TRP A 296 0.95 -3.47 1.49
N LEU A 297 0.17 -2.53 2.05
CA LEU A 297 0.20 -1.12 1.64
C LEU A 297 1.50 -0.41 2.02
N GLU A 298 2.09 -0.70 3.18
CA GLU A 298 3.39 -0.15 3.59
C GLU A 298 4.49 -0.57 2.62
N GLU A 299 4.52 -1.84 2.23
CA GLU A 299 5.46 -2.38 1.26
C GLU A 299 5.23 -1.77 -0.14
N HIS A 300 3.97 -1.60 -0.56
CA HIS A 300 3.64 -0.95 -1.83
C HIS A 300 4.16 0.49 -1.87
N GLY A 301 3.83 1.28 -0.85
CA GLY A 301 4.30 2.67 -0.72
C GLY A 301 5.83 2.76 -0.69
N ARG A 302 6.51 1.80 -0.05
CA ARG A 302 7.97 1.70 -0.06
C ARG A 302 8.51 1.39 -1.46
N ARG A 303 7.93 0.45 -2.20
CA ARG A 303 8.36 0.12 -3.58
C ARG A 303 8.20 1.30 -4.54
N LEU A 304 7.12 2.08 -4.39
CA LEU A 304 6.89 3.32 -5.14
C LEU A 304 7.95 4.38 -4.81
N GLN A 305 8.16 4.65 -3.52
CA GLN A 305 9.13 5.66 -3.06
C GLN A 305 10.57 5.30 -3.44
N ASP A 306 10.94 4.02 -3.29
CA ASP A 306 12.26 3.52 -3.67
C ASP A 306 12.42 3.42 -5.19
N GLY A 307 11.37 3.63 -5.98
CA GLY A 307 11.38 3.51 -7.43
C GLY A 307 11.71 2.11 -7.93
N ILE A 308 11.37 1.09 -7.13
CA ILE A 308 11.40 -0.33 -7.51
C ILE A 308 10.30 -0.58 -8.55
N ILE A 309 9.12 -0.01 -8.34
CA ILE A 309 8.03 0.05 -9.32
C ILE A 309 7.79 1.51 -9.69
N ARG A 310 7.26 1.77 -10.88
CA ARG A 310 7.12 3.13 -11.42
C ARG A 310 5.85 3.26 -12.23
N LEU A 311 5.49 4.51 -12.49
CA LEU A 311 4.47 4.79 -13.48
C LEU A 311 5.02 4.50 -14.89
N GLN A 312 4.25 3.78 -15.68
CA GLN A 312 4.49 3.56 -17.09
C GLN A 312 3.43 4.31 -17.90
N GLU A 313 3.86 4.86 -19.04
CA GLU A 313 2.98 5.53 -19.99
C GLU A 313 3.03 4.78 -21.32
N GLU A 314 1.89 4.30 -21.79
CA GLU A 314 1.73 3.65 -23.08
C GLU A 314 0.61 4.34 -23.87
N GLY A 315 0.99 5.10 -24.90
CA GLY A 315 0.06 5.97 -25.60
C GLY A 315 -0.53 7.01 -24.64
N THR A 316 -1.85 6.99 -24.47
CA THR A 316 -2.60 7.86 -23.54
C THR A 316 -2.85 7.22 -22.17
N ILE A 317 -2.48 5.94 -21.99
CA ILE A 317 -2.75 5.17 -20.79
C ILE A 317 -1.55 5.27 -19.85
N ARG A 318 -1.81 5.63 -18.59
CA ARG A 318 -0.79 5.69 -17.53
C ARG A 318 -1.19 4.70 -16.44
N SER A 319 -0.25 3.90 -15.94
CA SER A 319 -0.52 2.97 -14.85
C SER A 319 0.72 2.69 -14.02
N ILE A 320 0.53 2.30 -12.76
CA ILE A 320 1.62 1.80 -11.93
C ILE A 320 1.99 0.41 -12.47
N ASN A 321 3.22 0.28 -12.99
CA ASN A 321 3.74 -0.96 -13.52
C ASN A 321 4.49 -1.73 -12.42
N LEU A 322 4.08 -2.98 -12.17
CA LEU A 322 4.65 -3.84 -11.13
C LEU A 322 5.97 -4.52 -11.51
N PHE A 323 6.40 -4.45 -12.77
CA PHE A 323 7.71 -4.94 -13.19
C PHE A 323 8.81 -4.16 -12.48
N PRO A 324 9.70 -4.84 -11.73
CA PRO A 324 10.78 -4.16 -11.03
C PRO A 324 11.71 -3.41 -11.99
N GLU A 325 12.20 -2.26 -11.55
CA GLU A 325 13.09 -1.34 -12.27
C GLU A 325 14.51 -1.29 -11.69
N LYS A 326 14.76 -2.00 -10.58
CA LYS A 326 16.03 -2.00 -9.85
C LYS A 326 16.60 -3.40 -9.64
N LEU A 327 17.92 -3.48 -9.56
CA LEU A 327 18.64 -4.68 -9.14
C LEU A 327 18.22 -5.08 -7.70
N PRO A 328 18.28 -6.38 -7.35
CA PRO A 328 18.65 -7.52 -8.21
C PRO A 328 17.48 -8.05 -9.07
N LEU A 329 16.28 -7.46 -8.98
CA LEU A 329 15.07 -7.96 -9.64
C LEU A 329 14.94 -7.53 -11.11
N CYS A 330 15.68 -6.50 -11.53
CA CYS A 330 15.77 -6.03 -12.90
C CYS A 330 17.22 -6.12 -13.38
N SER A 331 17.48 -7.00 -14.35
CA SER A 331 18.78 -7.08 -15.01
C SER A 331 18.92 -5.97 -16.05
N ILE A 332 20.16 -5.54 -16.28
CA ILE A 332 20.50 -4.55 -17.29
C ILE A 332 21.77 -5.03 -18.01
N ALA A 333 21.71 -5.12 -19.32
CA ALA A 333 22.86 -5.41 -20.18
C ALA A 333 22.97 -4.34 -21.27
N VAL A 334 24.21 -3.97 -21.62
CA VAL A 334 24.48 -3.09 -22.76
C VAL A 334 25.48 -3.79 -23.66
N THR A 335 25.07 -4.10 -24.89
CA THR A 335 25.92 -4.73 -25.90
C THR A 335 25.91 -3.87 -27.15
N ASN A 336 27.09 -3.42 -27.59
CA ASN A 336 27.26 -2.64 -28.83
C ASN A 336 26.28 -1.44 -28.94
N GLY A 337 25.99 -0.76 -27.83
CA GLY A 337 25.09 0.39 -27.78
C GLY A 337 23.60 0.07 -27.61
N VAL A 338 23.19 -1.20 -27.73
CA VAL A 338 21.82 -1.63 -27.40
C VAL A 338 21.76 -1.96 -25.91
N GLN A 339 20.87 -1.29 -25.19
CA GLN A 339 20.57 -1.59 -23.80
C GLN A 339 19.32 -2.46 -23.73
N VAL A 340 19.39 -3.53 -22.94
CA VAL A 340 18.25 -4.38 -22.59
C VAL A 340 18.08 -4.39 -21.08
N ARG A 341 16.88 -4.07 -20.62
CA ARG A 341 16.46 -4.23 -19.22
C ARG A 341 15.39 -5.32 -19.16
N ALA A 342 15.49 -6.22 -18.18
CA ALA A 342 14.57 -7.34 -18.07
C ALA A 342 14.21 -7.62 -16.61
N SER A 343 12.92 -7.84 -16.35
CA SER A 343 12.40 -8.19 -15.02
C SER A 343 11.12 -8.99 -15.14
N ALA A 344 10.73 -9.65 -14.06
CA ALA A 344 9.55 -10.51 -14.03
C ALA A 344 8.69 -10.26 -12.79
N VAL A 345 7.41 -10.61 -12.91
CA VAL A 345 6.41 -10.61 -11.85
C VAL A 345 5.73 -11.98 -11.79
N PHE A 346 5.37 -12.40 -10.58
CA PHE A 346 4.62 -13.62 -10.37
C PHE A 346 3.13 -13.39 -10.67
N VAL A 347 2.47 -14.36 -11.32
CA VAL A 347 1.07 -14.26 -11.77
C VAL A 347 0.22 -15.30 -11.01
N PRO A 348 -0.27 -14.97 -9.80
CA PRO A 348 -0.97 -15.94 -8.95
C PRO A 348 -2.25 -16.47 -9.59
N GLU A 349 -3.03 -15.62 -10.25
CA GLU A 349 -4.32 -15.94 -10.85
C GLU A 349 -4.25 -16.98 -11.99
N PHE A 350 -3.05 -17.28 -12.48
CA PHE A 350 -2.80 -18.37 -13.44
C PHE A 350 -1.84 -19.43 -12.93
N SER A 351 -1.44 -19.38 -11.66
CA SER A 351 -0.58 -20.39 -11.05
C SER A 351 -1.42 -21.47 -10.38
N ASP A 352 -1.00 -22.73 -10.54
CA ASP A 352 -1.58 -23.90 -9.85
C ASP A 352 -0.49 -24.59 -9.03
N LEU A 353 -0.45 -24.27 -7.74
CA LEU A 353 0.56 -24.81 -6.85
C LEU A 353 0.45 -26.32 -6.58
N GLN A 354 -0.64 -26.96 -7.00
CA GLN A 354 -0.85 -28.40 -6.84
C GLN A 354 -0.58 -29.19 -8.13
N ALA A 355 -0.51 -28.51 -9.28
CA ALA A 355 -0.19 -29.16 -10.54
C ALA A 355 1.18 -29.83 -10.50
N GLU A 356 1.40 -30.89 -11.27
CA GLU A 356 2.73 -31.50 -11.36
C GLU A 356 3.68 -30.66 -12.21
N TYR A 357 3.16 -30.05 -13.28
CA TYR A 357 3.86 -29.20 -14.25
C TYR A 357 3.26 -27.78 -14.26
N ASP A 358 4.00 -26.80 -14.77
CA ASP A 358 3.54 -25.41 -14.95
C ASP A 358 2.96 -24.73 -13.68
N LYS A 359 3.50 -25.10 -12.50
CA LYS A 359 3.01 -24.67 -11.19
C LYS A 359 2.96 -23.15 -11.01
N TYR A 360 4.01 -22.45 -11.45
CA TYR A 360 4.19 -21.02 -11.25
C TYR A 360 4.24 -20.33 -12.60
N LEU A 361 3.28 -19.44 -12.86
CA LEU A 361 3.34 -18.56 -14.01
C LEU A 361 4.07 -17.26 -13.63
N PHE A 362 5.08 -16.91 -14.41
CA PHE A 362 5.73 -15.61 -14.34
C PHE A 362 5.47 -14.85 -15.64
N CYS A 363 5.10 -13.58 -15.52
CA CYS A 363 5.16 -12.63 -16.62
C CYS A 363 6.51 -11.93 -16.57
N TYR A 364 7.14 -11.69 -17.72
CA TYR A 364 8.38 -10.95 -17.85
C TYR A 364 8.20 -9.80 -18.84
N SER A 365 8.89 -8.69 -18.56
CA SER A 365 8.89 -7.49 -19.40
C SER A 365 10.32 -7.21 -19.84
N ILE A 366 10.49 -7.08 -21.16
CA ILE A 366 11.76 -6.75 -21.81
C ILE A 366 11.65 -5.35 -22.37
N ARG A 367 12.58 -4.49 -21.98
CA ARG A 367 12.66 -3.09 -22.39
C ARG A 367 13.99 -2.88 -23.10
N MET A 368 13.94 -2.51 -24.38
CA MET A 368 15.12 -2.35 -25.22
C MET A 368 15.19 -0.96 -25.85
N CYS A 369 16.37 -0.36 -25.85
CA CYS A 369 16.63 0.90 -26.52
C CYS A 369 18.04 0.93 -27.11
N LEU A 370 18.23 1.78 -28.13
CA LEU A 370 19.54 2.12 -28.65
C LEU A 370 20.01 3.39 -27.95
N LEU A 371 21.18 3.35 -27.32
CA LEU A 371 21.72 4.47 -26.55
C LEU A 371 21.97 5.71 -27.45
N PRO A 372 21.99 6.93 -26.90
CA PRO A 372 22.08 8.17 -27.68
C PRO A 372 23.29 8.26 -28.63
N LYS A 373 24.40 7.58 -28.31
CA LYS A 373 25.60 7.54 -29.15
C LYS A 373 25.49 6.58 -30.35
N GLY A 374 24.38 5.85 -30.48
CA GLY A 374 24.26 4.72 -31.38
C GLY A 374 25.10 3.55 -30.90
N GLY A 375 25.41 2.64 -31.82
CA GLY A 375 26.23 1.47 -31.55
C GLY A 375 27.45 1.38 -32.45
N ILE A 376 28.41 0.55 -32.05
CA ILE A 376 29.63 0.28 -32.81
C ILE A 376 29.84 -1.24 -32.83
N ILE A 377 30.02 -1.81 -34.01
CA ILE A 377 30.37 -3.22 -34.21
C ILE A 377 31.51 -3.30 -35.20
N ASN A 378 32.60 -3.99 -34.83
CA ASN A 378 33.78 -4.18 -35.69
C ASN A 378 34.31 -2.86 -36.30
N GLY A 379 34.28 -1.77 -35.54
CA GLY A 379 34.73 -0.44 -35.98
C GLY A 379 33.73 0.34 -36.85
N MET A 380 32.59 -0.25 -37.23
CA MET A 380 31.51 0.47 -37.92
C MET A 380 30.49 1.00 -36.91
N SER A 381 30.22 2.31 -36.99
CA SER A 381 29.15 2.96 -36.24
C SER A 381 27.80 2.78 -36.94
N PHE A 382 26.73 2.61 -36.16
CA PHE A 382 25.36 2.58 -36.66
C PHE A 382 24.42 3.44 -35.79
N SER A 383 23.48 4.09 -36.48
CA SER A 383 22.43 4.95 -35.88
C SER A 383 21.04 4.32 -35.97
N SER A 384 20.96 3.03 -36.29
CA SER A 384 19.76 2.22 -36.14
C SER A 384 20.13 0.74 -36.16
N CYS A 385 19.33 -0.09 -35.51
CA CYS A 385 19.43 -1.55 -35.61
C CYS A 385 18.05 -2.17 -35.46
N GLN A 386 17.79 -3.25 -36.21
CA GLN A 386 16.52 -3.96 -36.16
C GLN A 386 16.71 -5.36 -35.59
N LEU A 387 15.83 -5.74 -34.67
CA LEU A 387 15.79 -7.09 -34.10
C LEU A 387 15.39 -8.08 -35.20
N ASN A 388 16.09 -9.20 -35.29
CA ASN A 388 15.77 -10.31 -36.18
C ASN A 388 15.33 -11.56 -35.41
N TRP A 389 16.10 -11.93 -34.37
CA TRP A 389 15.98 -13.23 -33.72
C TRP A 389 16.08 -13.12 -32.20
N ARG A 390 15.50 -14.08 -31.48
CA ARG A 390 15.66 -14.24 -30.03
C ARG A 390 16.14 -15.65 -29.69
N HIS A 391 16.98 -15.73 -28.67
CA HIS A 391 17.37 -16.98 -28.02
C HIS A 391 17.18 -16.82 -26.52
N TRP A 392 16.37 -17.68 -25.92
CA TRP A 392 16.08 -17.69 -24.48
C TRP A 392 16.48 -19.02 -23.87
N ILE A 393 17.10 -18.94 -22.69
CA ILE A 393 17.34 -20.10 -21.82
C ILE A 393 16.58 -19.84 -20.52
N ILE A 394 15.59 -20.69 -20.26
CA ILE A 394 14.75 -20.62 -19.06
C ILE A 394 15.18 -21.73 -18.12
N ARG A 395 15.41 -21.36 -16.85
CA ARG A 395 15.82 -22.29 -15.80
C ARG A 395 14.81 -22.33 -14.67
N ALA A 396 14.61 -23.52 -14.13
CA ALA A 396 13.94 -23.74 -12.85
C ALA A 396 14.95 -24.39 -11.90
N ASN A 397 15.17 -23.83 -10.70
CA ASN A 397 16.22 -24.27 -9.77
C ASN A 397 17.59 -24.48 -10.43
N ASP A 398 18.02 -23.51 -11.24
CA ASP A 398 19.29 -23.52 -11.99
C ASP A 398 19.43 -24.65 -13.05
N VAL A 399 18.40 -25.48 -13.24
CA VAL A 399 18.34 -26.49 -14.32
C VAL A 399 17.65 -25.89 -15.54
N ILE A 400 18.21 -26.10 -16.74
CA ILE A 400 17.61 -25.65 -18.00
C ILE A 400 16.34 -26.48 -18.25
N VAL A 401 15.19 -25.80 -18.29
CA VAL A 401 13.89 -26.41 -18.56
C VAL A 401 13.35 -26.04 -19.94
N SER A 402 13.88 -24.99 -20.56
CA SER A 402 13.52 -24.60 -21.92
C SER A 402 14.64 -23.82 -22.60
N ASP A 403 14.85 -24.11 -23.88
CA ASP A 403 15.77 -23.43 -24.79
C ASP A 403 14.96 -23.03 -26.03
N VAL A 404 14.65 -21.75 -26.15
CA VAL A 404 13.76 -21.21 -27.17
C VAL A 404 14.55 -20.38 -28.16
N ASN A 405 14.53 -20.77 -29.42
CA ASN A 405 15.22 -20.08 -30.50
C ASN A 405 14.22 -19.76 -31.61
N GLY A 406 14.05 -18.49 -31.98
CA GLY A 406 13.12 -18.13 -33.05
C GLY A 406 13.15 -16.66 -33.47
N GLU A 407 12.56 -16.40 -34.64
CA GLU A 407 12.41 -15.05 -35.20
C GLU A 407 11.50 -14.15 -34.36
N ALA A 408 11.77 -12.85 -34.44
CA ALA A 408 10.96 -11.80 -33.83
C ALA A 408 10.88 -11.88 -32.29
N VAL A 409 10.17 -10.91 -31.71
CA VAL A 409 9.65 -10.95 -30.34
C VAL A 409 8.16 -10.67 -30.44
N ILE A 410 7.31 -11.55 -29.91
CA ILE A 410 5.84 -11.42 -30.01
C ILE A 410 5.31 -11.13 -31.43
N GLY A 411 5.97 -11.65 -32.48
CA GLY A 411 5.64 -11.38 -33.88
C GLY A 411 6.08 -10.01 -34.41
N LYS A 412 6.84 -9.23 -33.64
CA LYS A 412 7.38 -7.92 -34.00
C LYS A 412 8.90 -7.96 -34.22
N PHE A 413 9.36 -7.15 -35.16
CA PHE A 413 10.78 -6.92 -35.47
C PHE A 413 11.15 -5.46 -35.17
N PRO A 414 11.28 -5.06 -33.90
CA PRO A 414 11.48 -3.65 -33.53
C PRO A 414 12.74 -3.06 -34.15
N LEU A 415 12.58 -1.90 -34.77
CA LEU A 415 13.66 -1.04 -35.26
C LEU A 415 13.96 0.01 -34.18
N LEU A 416 15.19 0.02 -33.68
CA LEU A 416 15.63 0.94 -32.64
C LEU A 416 16.45 2.08 -33.24
N HIS A 417 16.20 3.29 -32.76
CA HIS A 417 16.99 4.48 -33.06
C HIS A 417 17.50 5.14 -31.77
N PRO A 418 18.67 5.83 -31.83
CA PRO A 418 19.21 6.57 -30.70
C PRO A 418 18.22 7.59 -30.17
N GLY A 419 18.02 7.61 -28.85
CA GLY A 419 17.17 8.61 -28.18
C GLY A 419 15.67 8.46 -28.39
N GLN A 420 15.21 7.46 -29.13
CA GLN A 420 13.79 7.12 -29.16
C GLN A 420 13.36 6.42 -27.86
N LYS A 421 12.05 6.47 -27.59
CA LYS A 421 11.44 5.73 -26.50
C LYS A 421 11.78 4.25 -26.65
N GLU A 422 11.99 3.58 -25.52
CA GLU A 422 12.25 2.16 -25.50
C GLU A 422 11.10 1.36 -26.13
N PHE A 423 11.47 0.29 -26.82
CA PHE A 423 10.53 -0.75 -27.19
C PHE A 423 10.34 -1.66 -25.98
N VAL A 424 9.08 -1.85 -25.59
CA VAL A 424 8.71 -2.72 -24.47
C VAL A 424 7.83 -3.84 -25.00
N TYR A 425 8.09 -5.06 -24.54
CA TYR A 425 7.15 -6.16 -24.72
C TYR A 425 7.08 -7.02 -23.47
N GLU A 426 5.91 -7.61 -23.26
CA GLU A 426 5.59 -8.44 -22.11
C GLU A 426 5.11 -9.81 -22.59
N SER A 427 5.57 -10.86 -21.94
CA SER A 427 5.25 -12.25 -22.26
C SER A 427 5.36 -13.08 -20.98
N CYS A 428 4.93 -14.33 -20.99
CA CYS A 428 4.94 -15.17 -19.80
C CYS A 428 5.64 -16.50 -20.03
N THR A 429 6.09 -17.11 -18.94
CA THR A 429 6.58 -18.48 -18.93
C THR A 429 6.12 -19.19 -17.67
N PRO A 430 5.60 -20.42 -17.78
CA PRO A 430 5.40 -21.28 -16.63
C PRO A 430 6.74 -21.92 -16.23
N ILE A 431 6.92 -22.18 -14.93
CA ILE A 431 8.01 -23.01 -14.39
C ILE A 431 7.49 -23.88 -13.25
N GLU A 432 8.16 -25.02 -13.03
CA GLU A 432 7.78 -26.01 -12.01
C GLU A 432 8.28 -25.65 -10.59
N SER A 433 9.12 -24.63 -10.46
CA SER A 433 9.72 -24.22 -9.19
C SER A 433 9.35 -22.78 -8.81
N SER A 434 9.34 -22.49 -7.51
CA SER A 434 9.21 -21.13 -6.98
C SER A 434 10.42 -20.24 -7.27
N ARG A 435 11.50 -20.82 -7.79
CA ARG A 435 12.74 -20.12 -8.16
C ARG A 435 13.23 -20.57 -9.53
N GLY A 436 13.64 -19.61 -10.34
CA GLY A 436 14.16 -19.80 -11.68
C GLY A 436 14.83 -18.54 -12.20
N SER A 437 15.16 -18.55 -13.48
CA SER A 437 15.73 -17.39 -14.16
C SER A 437 15.56 -17.48 -15.66
N ILE A 438 15.57 -16.34 -16.33
CA ILE A 438 15.63 -16.25 -17.79
C ILE A 438 16.91 -15.49 -18.15
N GLU A 439 17.60 -15.96 -19.19
CA GLU A 439 18.73 -15.28 -19.82
C GLU A 439 18.76 -15.58 -21.31
N GLY A 440 19.56 -14.86 -22.09
CA GLY A 440 19.68 -15.18 -23.50
C GLY A 440 20.32 -14.07 -24.31
N ALA A 441 19.95 -14.00 -25.59
CA ALA A 441 20.42 -12.97 -26.50
C ALA A 441 19.40 -12.68 -27.59
N PHE A 442 19.42 -11.44 -28.08
CA PHE A 442 18.77 -11.05 -29.31
C PHE A 442 19.79 -10.93 -30.44
N THR A 443 19.41 -11.33 -31.65
CA THR A 443 20.21 -11.04 -32.84
C THR A 443 19.64 -9.81 -33.53
N PHE A 444 20.44 -8.77 -33.66
CA PHE A 444 20.12 -7.53 -34.35
C PHE A 444 20.91 -7.41 -35.65
N VAL A 445 20.42 -6.60 -36.57
CA VAL A 445 21.13 -6.20 -37.79
C VAL A 445 21.27 -4.67 -37.81
N PRO A 446 22.47 -4.09 -38.07
CA PRO A 446 22.64 -2.65 -38.23
C PRO A 446 21.83 -2.14 -39.43
N GLY A 447 21.19 -0.98 -39.32
CA GLY A 447 20.24 -0.50 -40.34
C GLY A 447 18.83 -1.04 -40.09
N SER A 448 18.20 -1.59 -41.13
CA SER A 448 16.94 -2.34 -41.05
C SER A 448 17.09 -3.70 -41.74
N LEU A 449 16.20 -4.64 -41.47
CA LEU A 449 16.21 -5.97 -42.11
C LEU A 449 16.12 -5.86 -43.64
N ALA A 450 15.39 -4.87 -44.16
CA ALA A 450 15.29 -4.62 -45.60
C ALA A 450 16.53 -3.94 -46.19
N HIS A 451 17.25 -3.13 -45.39
CA HIS A 451 18.43 -2.38 -45.82
C HIS A 451 19.55 -2.49 -44.78
N PRO A 452 20.18 -3.67 -44.66
CA PRO A 452 21.22 -3.91 -43.66
C PRO A 452 22.48 -3.11 -44.00
N LYS A 453 23.07 -2.48 -42.99
CA LYS A 453 24.33 -1.71 -43.08
C LYS A 453 25.56 -2.50 -42.62
N GLY A 454 25.36 -3.73 -42.14
CA GLY A 454 26.41 -4.61 -41.65
C GLY A 454 25.87 -6.01 -41.35
N GLY A 455 26.75 -6.90 -40.91
CA GLY A 455 26.37 -8.26 -40.49
C GLY A 455 25.56 -8.27 -39.19
N PRO A 456 24.84 -9.37 -38.91
CA PRO A 456 24.11 -9.53 -37.66
C PRO A 456 25.06 -9.57 -36.45
N PHE A 457 24.55 -9.12 -35.30
CA PHE A 457 25.27 -9.14 -34.02
C PHE A 457 24.35 -9.55 -32.88
N GLN A 458 24.92 -10.20 -31.86
CA GLN A 458 24.19 -10.55 -30.66
C GLN A 458 24.18 -9.39 -29.66
N VAL A 459 23.05 -9.25 -28.98
CA VAL A 459 22.81 -8.35 -27.85
C VAL A 459 22.41 -9.21 -26.67
N GLU A 460 23.20 -9.13 -25.60
CA GLU A 460 22.97 -9.92 -24.41
C GLU A 460 21.68 -9.53 -23.69
N VAL A 461 20.96 -10.53 -23.19
CA VAL A 461 20.00 -10.35 -22.10
C VAL A 461 20.57 -10.98 -20.85
N ALA A 462 21.08 -10.13 -19.95
CA ALA A 462 21.62 -10.57 -18.67
C ALA A 462 20.55 -11.33 -17.86
N ARG A 463 20.99 -12.38 -17.15
CA ARG A 463 20.11 -13.22 -16.35
C ARG A 463 19.28 -12.40 -15.38
N PHE A 464 17.95 -12.59 -15.41
CA PHE A 464 17.02 -12.00 -14.45
C PHE A 464 16.22 -13.09 -13.72
N PRO A 465 15.88 -12.87 -12.44
CA PRO A 465 15.26 -13.90 -11.61
C PRO A 465 13.77 -14.07 -11.91
N LEU A 466 13.31 -15.32 -11.86
CA LEU A 466 11.91 -15.69 -11.68
C LEU A 466 11.77 -16.17 -10.23
N GLN A 467 11.20 -15.36 -9.35
CA GLN A 467 11.15 -15.67 -7.92
C GLN A 467 9.77 -15.39 -7.36
N LEU A 468 9.21 -16.37 -6.64
CA LEU A 468 8.04 -16.15 -5.81
C LEU A 468 8.38 -15.09 -4.74
N PRO A 469 7.72 -13.93 -4.76
CA PRO A 469 8.06 -12.85 -3.84
C PRO A 469 7.44 -13.08 -2.45
N ASP A 470 8.06 -12.48 -1.42
CA ASP A 470 7.50 -12.46 -0.06
C ASP A 470 6.18 -11.68 0.00
N TYR A 471 6.04 -10.66 -0.86
CA TYR A 471 4.82 -9.84 -0.99
C TYR A 471 4.24 -9.96 -2.39
N ILE A 472 2.95 -10.31 -2.49
CA ILE A 472 2.22 -10.47 -3.75
C ILE A 472 1.23 -9.31 -3.94
N PHE A 473 1.30 -8.66 -5.09
CA PHE A 473 0.49 -7.50 -5.50
C PHE A 473 -0.29 -7.82 -6.77
#